data_AF-A0A2A6CWN1-F1
#
_entry.id   AF-A0A2A6CWN1-F1
#
_cell.length_a   1.000
_cell.length_b   1.000
_cell.length_c   1.000
_cell.angle_alpha   90.00
_cell.angle_beta   90.00
_cell.angle_gamma   90.00
#
_symmetry.space_group_name_H-M   'P 1'
#
loop_
_entity.id
_entity.type
_entity.pdbx_description
1 polymer ?
#
loop_
_entity_poly.entity_id
_entity_poly.type
_entity_poly.pdbx_seq_one_letter_code
_entity_poly.pdbx_strand_id
1 'polypeptide(L)'
;KAPSHTTTEFALDLLRAASGPAANFVLSPFSLGSSLAMLHDGARGATQKELTTLLGKTLSPGEVSMIYSTLETSHAIMNSSVQIRSANKMFIDKVSSGALKI
;
A
#
# COMPACT_ATOMS: atom_id res chain seq x y z
N LYS A 1 11.88 -10.60 10.25
CA LYS A 1 10.71 -9.96 10.91
C LYS A 1 9.47 -10.40 10.14
N ALA A 2 8.41 -10.92 10.78
CA ALA A 2 7.28 -11.47 10.03
C ALA A 2 6.52 -10.36 9.26
N PRO A 3 6.13 -10.58 7.99
CA PRO A 3 5.42 -9.58 7.16
C PRO A 3 4.13 -9.04 7.80
N SER A 4 3.48 -9.85 8.65
CA SER A 4 2.15 -9.58 9.21
C SER A 4 2.10 -8.49 10.29
N HIS A 5 3.19 -8.24 10.99
CA HIS A 5 3.17 -7.31 12.12
C HIS A 5 3.08 -5.85 11.66
N THR A 6 3.84 -5.47 10.63
CA THR A 6 3.92 -4.06 10.20
C THR A 6 2.65 -3.61 9.46
N THR A 7 2.02 -4.49 8.68
CA THR A 7 0.78 -4.18 7.96
C THR A 7 -0.43 -4.11 8.88
N THR A 8 -0.42 -4.90 9.97
CA THR A 8 -1.42 -4.79 11.05
C THR A 8 -1.29 -3.47 11.80
N GLU A 9 -0.06 -3.03 12.09
CA GLU A 9 0.20 -1.75 12.73
C GLU A 9 -0.32 -0.58 11.88
N PHE A 10 -0.01 -0.58 10.58
CA PHE A 10 -0.57 0.40 9.64
C PHE A 10 -2.11 0.38 9.65
N ALA A 11 -2.74 -0.80 9.66
CA ALA A 11 -4.18 -0.93 9.71
C ALA A 11 -4.81 -0.32 10.98
N LEU A 12 -4.20 -0.55 12.14
CA LEU A 12 -4.66 0.00 13.41
C LEU A 12 -4.48 1.52 13.45
N ASP A 13 -3.34 2.02 12.98
CA ASP A 13 -3.07 3.46 12.91
C ASP A 13 -4.07 4.16 11.97
N LEU A 14 -4.35 3.55 10.82
CA LEU A 14 -5.37 4.02 9.87
C LEU A 14 -6.78 4.02 10.47
N LEU A 15 -7.17 2.95 11.16
CA LEU A 15 -8.47 2.86 11.82
C LEU A 15 -8.65 3.96 12.87
N ARG A 16 -7.64 4.19 13.71
CA ARG A 16 -7.67 5.25 14.73
C ARG A 16 -7.73 6.65 14.11
N ALA A 17 -7.00 6.86 13.03
CA ALA A 17 -6.96 8.15 12.35
C ALA A 17 -8.26 8.47 11.59
N ALA A 18 -8.95 7.44 11.09
CA ALA A 18 -10.10 7.62 10.21
C ALA A 18 -11.46 7.39 10.89
N SER A 19 -11.53 6.64 11.99
CA SER A 19 -12.79 6.39 12.69
C SER A 19 -13.15 7.51 13.65
N GLY A 20 -14.36 8.06 13.47
CA GLY A 20 -14.98 9.00 14.40
C GLY A 20 -15.76 8.28 15.50
N PRO A 21 -16.04 8.94 16.64
CA PRO A 21 -16.60 8.29 17.84
C PRO A 21 -18.04 7.77 17.71
N ALA A 22 -18.80 8.16 16.68
CA ALA A 22 -20.24 7.95 16.61
C ALA A 22 -20.77 7.38 15.28
N ALA A 23 -19.90 6.90 14.39
CA ALA A 23 -20.31 6.37 13.09
C ALA A 23 -19.77 4.96 12.84
N ASN A 24 -20.58 4.11 12.21
CA ASN A 24 -20.11 2.84 11.66
C ASN A 24 -19.01 3.12 10.64
N PHE A 25 -17.87 2.46 10.78
CA PHE A 25 -16.71 2.72 9.94
C PHE A 25 -16.11 1.40 9.46
N VAL A 26 -15.92 1.30 8.14
CA VAL A 26 -15.36 0.12 7.47
C VAL A 26 -14.29 0.61 6.51
N LEU A 27 -13.13 -0.04 6.54
CA LEU A 27 -12.04 0.21 5.60
C LEU A 27 -11.32 -1.09 5.24
N SER A 28 -10.57 -1.06 4.13
CA SER A 28 -9.66 -2.13 3.72
C SER A 28 -8.23 -1.63 3.82
N PRO A 29 -7.52 -1.89 4.93
CA PRO A 29 -6.13 -1.48 5.08
C PRO A 29 -5.24 -2.12 4.03
N PHE A 30 -5.56 -3.36 3.63
CA PHE A 30 -4.85 -4.07 2.59
C PHE A 30 -4.90 -3.31 1.25
N SER A 31 -6.10 -2.97 0.76
CA SER A 31 -6.24 -2.27 -0.54
C SER A 31 -5.56 -0.91 -0.54
N LEU A 32 -5.70 -0.14 0.54
CA LEU A 32 -5.05 1.17 0.66
C LEU A 32 -3.52 1.03 0.76
N GLY A 33 -3.05 0.08 1.58
CA GLY A 33 -1.62 -0.21 1.73
C GLY A 33 -0.98 -0.63 0.41
N SER A 34 -1.64 -1.49 -0.37
CA SER A 34 -1.16 -1.90 -1.70
C SER A 34 -1.10 -0.73 -2.68
N SER A 35 -2.11 0.15 -2.69
CA SER A 35 -2.08 1.36 -3.54
C SER A 35 -0.95 2.31 -3.15
N LEU A 36 -0.71 2.49 -1.84
CA LEU A 36 0.40 3.30 -1.33
C LEU A 36 1.77 2.65 -1.58
N ALA A 37 1.86 1.32 -1.55
CA ALA A 37 3.08 0.60 -1.91
C ALA A 37 3.45 0.79 -3.39
N MET A 38 2.45 0.79 -4.29
CA MET A 38 2.67 1.15 -5.70
C MET A 38 3.20 2.59 -5.85
N LEU A 39 2.68 3.54 -5.08
CA LEU A 39 3.18 4.93 -5.07
C LEU A 39 4.59 5.02 -4.48
N HIS A 40 4.87 4.26 -3.42
CA HIS A 40 6.18 4.16 -2.79
C HIS A 40 7.26 3.70 -3.78
N ASP A 41 6.94 2.69 -4.60
CA ASP A 41 7.86 2.13 -5.59
C ASP A 41 8.16 3.13 -6.73
N GLY A 42 7.22 4.03 -7.04
CA GLY A 42 7.40 5.12 -8.00
C GLY A 42 8.01 6.40 -7.42
N ALA A 43 8.00 6.58 -6.11
CA ALA A 43 8.49 7.77 -5.42
C ALA A 43 10.01 7.78 -5.25
N ARG A 44 10.58 8.95 -4.96
CA ARG A 44 12.01 9.14 -4.64
C ARG A 44 12.18 10.12 -3.48
N GLY A 45 13.37 10.13 -2.88
CA GLY A 45 13.77 11.12 -1.89
C GLY A 45 12.86 11.14 -0.66
N ALA A 46 12.43 12.33 -0.24
CA ALA A 46 11.62 12.51 0.96
C ALA A 46 10.28 11.74 0.91
N THR A 47 9.60 11.77 -0.24
CA THR A 47 8.31 11.10 -0.41
C THR A 47 8.42 9.58 -0.24
N GLN A 48 9.44 8.95 -0.83
CA GLN A 48 9.66 7.52 -0.64
C GLN A 48 9.98 7.19 0.82
N LYS A 49 10.78 8.03 1.49
CA LYS A 49 11.13 7.85 2.89
C LYS A 49 9.90 7.92 3.81
N GLU A 50 9.02 8.89 3.61
CA GLU A 50 7.78 9.03 4.38
C GLU A 50 6.86 7.83 4.18
N LEU A 51 6.69 7.37 2.93
CA LEU A 51 5.91 6.18 2.61
C LEU A 51 6.53 4.91 3.20
N THR A 52 7.86 4.80 3.20
CA THR A 52 8.58 3.69 3.87
C THR A 52 8.29 3.68 5.36
N THR A 53 8.33 4.84 6.02
CA THR A 53 8.01 4.96 7.45
C THR A 53 6.56 4.63 7.73
N LEU A 54 5.62 5.08 6.90
CA LEU A 54 4.19 4.81 7.06
C LEU A 54 3.87 3.31 6.93
N LEU A 55 4.37 2.66 5.87
CA LEU A 55 4.03 1.28 5.52
C LEU A 55 4.93 0.25 6.20
N GLY A 56 6.15 0.66 6.55
CA GLY A 56 7.25 -0.20 7.00
C GLY A 56 7.74 0.09 8.42
N LYS A 57 7.44 1.26 8.98
CA LYS A 57 8.02 1.81 10.22
C LYS A 57 9.56 1.80 10.19
N THR A 58 10.16 0.67 10.60
CA THR A 58 11.61 0.47 10.69
C THR A 58 12.20 -0.31 9.52
N LEU A 59 11.39 -0.67 8.52
CA LEU A 59 11.83 -1.45 7.37
C LEU A 59 12.55 -0.56 6.35
N SER A 60 13.44 -1.18 5.56
CA SER A 60 14.01 -0.56 4.37
C SER A 60 12.98 -0.48 3.23
N PRO A 61 13.16 0.41 2.24
CA PRO A 61 12.27 0.50 1.09
C PRO A 61 12.09 -0.85 0.36
N GLY A 62 13.18 -1.61 0.17
CA GLY A 62 13.12 -2.91 -0.49
C GLY A 62 12.32 -3.97 0.29
N GLU A 63 12.39 -3.94 1.61
CA GLU A 63 11.57 -4.83 2.46
C GLU A 63 10.09 -4.45 2.38
N VAL A 64 9.75 -3.16 2.28
CA VAL A 64 8.36 -2.71 2.09
C VAL A 64 7.80 -3.24 0.77
N SER A 65 8.52 -3.05 -0.34
CA SER A 65 8.07 -3.56 -1.65
C SER A 65 7.92 -5.09 -1.65
N MET A 66 8.85 -5.80 -1.00
CA MET A 66 8.79 -7.26 -0.88
C MET A 66 7.57 -7.76 -0.11
N ILE A 67 7.23 -7.11 1.02
CA ILE A 67 6.06 -7.48 1.83
C ILE A 67 4.78 -7.33 1.02
N TYR A 68 4.56 -6.17 0.40
CA TYR A 68 3.32 -5.94 -0.36
C TYR A 68 3.23 -6.82 -1.61
N SER A 69 4.34 -7.09 -2.31
CA SER A 69 4.36 -8.07 -3.40
C SER A 69 4.03 -9.49 -2.92
N THR A 70 4.49 -9.87 -1.72
CA THR A 70 4.21 -11.20 -1.15
C THR A 70 2.73 -11.31 -0.75
N LEU A 71 2.14 -10.25 -0.21
CA LEU A 71 0.73 -10.25 0.18
C LEU A 71 -0.19 -10.36 -1.03
N GLU A 72 0.07 -9.60 -2.10
CA GLU A 72 -0.71 -9.69 -3.34
C GLU A 72 -0.64 -11.09 -3.97
N THR A 73 0.54 -11.71 -3.98
CA THR A 73 0.71 -13.07 -4.54
C THR A 73 0.11 -14.16 -3.65
N SER A 74 0.19 -14.02 -2.32
CA SER A 74 -0.41 -14.97 -1.37
C SER A 74 -1.93 -15.02 -1.48
N HIS A 75 -2.58 -13.93 -1.92
CA HIS A 75 -4.02 -13.89 -2.16
C HIS A 75 -4.47 -14.69 -3.37
N ALA A 76 -3.63 -14.82 -4.40
CA ALA A 76 -3.93 -15.64 -5.58
C ALA A 76 -4.01 -17.14 -5.26
N ILE A 77 -3.56 -17.56 -4.06
CA ILE A 77 -3.37 -18.96 -3.66
C ILE A 77 -4.39 -19.40 -2.60
N MET A 78 -5.32 -18.53 -2.16
CA MET A 78 -6.30 -18.89 -1.12
C MET A 78 -7.48 -19.73 -1.63
N ASN A 79 -7.88 -20.70 -0.80
CA ASN A 79 -8.84 -21.77 -1.05
C ASN A 79 -10.21 -21.29 -1.57
N SER A 80 -10.85 -22.13 -2.40
CA SER A 80 -12.06 -21.84 -3.20
C SER A 80 -13.31 -21.34 -2.46
N SER A 81 -13.35 -21.41 -1.12
CA SER A 81 -14.52 -21.02 -0.32
C SER A 81 -14.58 -19.52 0.02
N VAL A 82 -13.47 -18.79 -0.11
CA VAL A 82 -13.42 -17.34 0.17
C VAL A 82 -12.83 -16.61 -1.02
N GLN A 83 -13.62 -15.73 -1.63
CA GLN A 83 -13.16 -14.90 -2.75
C GLN A 83 -12.72 -13.52 -2.26
N ILE A 84 -11.46 -13.18 -2.47
CA ILE A 84 -10.92 -11.84 -2.26
C ILE A 84 -10.66 -11.22 -3.64
N ARG A 85 -11.30 -10.08 -3.93
CA ARG A 85 -11.10 -9.31 -5.15
C ARG A 85 -10.59 -7.92 -4.77
N SER A 86 -9.34 -7.64 -5.07
CA SER A 86 -8.69 -6.35 -4.86
C SER A 86 -8.06 -5.91 -6.18
N ALA A 87 -8.32 -4.68 -6.60
CA ALA A 87 -7.79 -4.14 -7.84
C ALA A 87 -7.40 -2.68 -7.63
N ASN A 88 -6.14 -2.37 -7.89
CA ASN A 88 -5.60 -1.01 -7.79
C ASN A 88 -5.30 -0.49 -9.21
N LYS A 89 -5.68 0.76 -9.50
CA LYS A 89 -5.43 1.40 -10.80
C LYS A 89 -4.80 2.76 -10.60
N MET A 90 -3.67 3.00 -11.27
CA MET A 90 -3.03 4.30 -11.35
C MET A 90 -3.36 4.95 -12.69
N PHE A 91 -3.78 6.21 -12.67
CA PHE A 91 -3.99 7.02 -13.85
C PHE A 91 -2.88 8.07 -13.91
N ILE A 92 -2.15 8.11 -15.02
CA ILE A 92 -1.09 9.09 -15.27
C ILE A 92 -1.55 9.96 -16.42
N ASP A 93 -1.46 11.28 -16.27
CA ASP A 93 -1.78 12.19 -17.36
C ASP A 93 -0.82 11.93 -18.53
N LYS A 94 -1.38 11.97 -19.74
CA LYS A 94 -0.57 11.83 -20.94
C LYS A 94 0.13 13.17 -21.12
N VAL A 95 1.37 13.27 -20.60
CA VAL A 95 2.23 14.44 -20.84
C VAL A 95 2.15 14.77 -22.33
N SER A 96 1.62 15.95 -22.65
CA SER A 96 1.59 16.49 -24.00
C SER A 96 2.99 16.35 -24.57
N SER A 97 3.13 15.50 -25.59
CA SER A 97 4.40 15.18 -26.23
C SER A 97 4.95 16.44 -26.90
N GLY A 98 5.70 17.24 -26.15
CA GLY A 98 6.05 18.58 -26.60
C GLY A 98 6.98 19.34 -25.67
N ALA A 99 7.94 18.68 -24.99
CA ALA A 99 9.22 19.27 -24.56
C ALA A 99 10.00 18.26 -23.71
N LEU A 100 10.54 17.22 -24.34
CA LEU A 100 11.77 16.59 -23.85
C LEU A 100 12.53 16.05 -25.07
N LYS A 101 13.29 16.92 -25.71
CA LYS A 101 14.41 16.50 -26.56
C LYS A 101 15.57 16.23 -25.61
N ILE A 102 15.89 14.96 -25.44
CA ILE A 102 17.23 14.52 -25.03
C ILE A 102 18.09 14.50 -26.28
#